data_AF-A0A2X2T1C3-F1
#
_entry.id   AF-A0A2X2T1C3-F1
#
_cell.length_a   1.000
_cell.length_b   1.000
_cell.length_c   1.000
_cell.angle_alpha   90.00
_cell.angle_beta   90.00
_cell.angle_gamma   90.00
#
_symmetry.space_group_name_H-M   'P 1'
#
loop_
_entity.id
_entity.type
_entity.pdbx_description
1 polymer ?
#
loop_
_entity_poly.entity_id
_entity_poly.type
_entity_poly.pdbx_seq_one_letter_code
_entity_poly.pdbx_strand_id
1 'polypeptide(L)'
;MQQAFVRLRRGETGQLPPPVENMHQLWSASEQYGVQQALSMSLVGDKAKVRHGLESVLRETEADEIMVNGQIFDHQARLHSFDLAMQVKEELLS
;
A
#
# COMPACT_ATOMS: atom_id res chain seq x y z
N MET A 1 4.10 -3.33 4.55
CA MET A 1 3.96 -3.98 3.22
C MET A 1 5.23 -4.66 2.73
N GLN A 2 6.35 -3.95 2.55
CA GLN A 2 7.58 -4.50 1.94
C GLN A 2 8.10 -5.79 2.62
N GLN A 3 8.22 -5.79 3.96
CA GLN A 3 8.63 -6.99 4.71
C GLN A 3 7.69 -8.18 4.51
N ALA A 4 6.38 -7.97 4.45
CA ALA A 4 5.41 -9.03 4.24
C ALA A 4 5.55 -9.67 2.86
N PHE A 5 5.83 -8.87 1.82
CA PHE A 5 6.11 -9.40 0.48
C PHE A 5 7.39 -10.23 0.43
N VAL A 6 8.47 -9.78 1.08
CA VAL A 6 9.73 -10.56 1.17
C VAL A 6 9.47 -11.89 1.87
N ARG A 7 8.83 -11.86 3.04
CA ARG A 7 8.48 -13.07 3.80
C ARG A 7 7.60 -14.03 3.02
N LEU A 8 6.57 -13.51 2.33
CA LEU A 8 5.70 -14.31 1.47
C LEU A 8 6.49 -15.04 0.37
N ARG A 9 7.42 -14.34 -0.30
CA ARG A 9 8.29 -14.96 -1.34
C ARG A 9 9.23 -16.02 -0.78
N ARG A 10 9.60 -15.92 0.50
CA ARG A 10 10.41 -16.93 1.22
C ARG A 10 9.59 -18.10 1.76
N GLY A 11 8.26 -18.07 1.62
CA GLY A 11 7.37 -19.07 2.23
C GLY A 11 7.15 -18.87 3.74
N GLU A 12 7.60 -17.75 4.30
CA GLU A 12 7.46 -17.40 5.71
C GLU A 12 6.13 -16.67 5.93
N THR A 13 5.03 -17.42 6.02
CA THR A 13 3.72 -16.82 6.31
C THR A 13 3.55 -16.53 7.80
N GLY A 14 2.82 -15.46 8.12
CA GLY A 14 2.59 -15.08 9.51
C GLY A 14 2.07 -13.66 9.66
N GLN A 15 2.11 -13.16 10.90
CA GLN A 15 1.70 -11.79 11.19
C GLN A 15 2.62 -10.76 10.52
N LEU A 16 2.05 -9.59 10.22
CA LEU A 16 2.79 -8.45 9.71
C LEU A 16 3.88 -8.06 10.73
N PRO A 17 5.18 -8.07 10.37
CA PRO A 17 6.22 -7.66 11.29
C PRO A 17 6.16 -6.15 11.58
N PRO A 18 6.73 -5.71 12.73
CA PRO A 18 6.91 -4.29 13.01
C PRO A 18 7.75 -3.62 11.91
N PRO A 19 7.54 -2.32 11.63
CA PRO A 19 8.33 -1.60 10.65
C PRO A 19 9.81 -1.59 11.07
N VAL A 20 10.69 -1.67 10.07
CA VAL A 20 12.13 -1.46 10.25
C VAL A 20 12.54 -0.13 9.63
N GLU A 21 13.61 0.45 10.14
CA GLU A 21 14.13 1.71 9.62
C GLU A 21 14.71 1.57 8.20
N ASN A 22 15.29 0.41 7.88
CA ASN A 22 15.97 0.21 6.60
C ASN A 22 15.78 -1.20 6.02
N MET A 23 15.06 -1.30 4.90
CA MET A 23 14.85 -2.56 4.18
C MET A 23 16.09 -3.12 3.47
N HIS A 24 17.10 -2.29 3.17
CA HIS A 24 18.30 -2.73 2.44
C HIS A 24 19.12 -3.80 3.19
N GLN A 25 18.90 -3.94 4.49
CA GLN A 25 19.52 -4.98 5.31
C GLN A 25 18.73 -6.30 5.34
N LEU A 26 17.47 -6.29 4.85
CA LEU A 26 16.55 -7.43 4.96
C LEU A 26 16.29 -8.15 3.64
N TRP A 27 16.48 -7.46 2.51
CA TRP A 27 16.29 -8.03 1.18
C TRP A 27 17.59 -8.10 0.38
N SER A 28 17.66 -9.04 -0.55
CA SER A 28 18.63 -9.02 -1.66
C SER A 28 18.17 -8.04 -2.75
N ALA A 29 19.08 -7.71 -3.69
CA ALA A 29 18.73 -6.86 -4.84
C ALA A 29 17.60 -7.45 -5.70
N SER A 30 17.57 -8.78 -5.86
CA SER A 30 16.51 -9.48 -6.60
C SER A 30 15.16 -9.37 -5.90
N GLU A 31 15.14 -9.55 -4.57
CA GLU A 31 13.92 -9.39 -3.77
C GLU A 31 13.43 -7.95 -3.78
N GLN A 32 14.33 -6.96 -3.65
CA GLN A 32 13.98 -5.55 -3.76
C GLN A 32 13.29 -5.24 -5.09
N TYR A 33 13.88 -5.67 -6.21
CA TYR A 33 13.30 -5.48 -7.53
C TYR A 33 11.90 -6.10 -7.63
N GLY A 34 11.77 -7.34 -7.16
CA GLY A 34 10.48 -8.04 -7.17
C GLY A 34 9.41 -7.36 -6.30
N VAL A 35 9.79 -6.84 -5.14
CA VAL A 35 8.90 -6.08 -4.25
C VAL A 35 8.49 -4.76 -4.90
N GLN A 36 9.43 -4.03 -5.49
CA GLN A 36 9.14 -2.76 -6.18
C GLN A 36 8.18 -2.96 -7.36
N GLN A 37 8.38 -4.01 -8.15
CA GLN A 37 7.46 -4.36 -9.24
C GLN A 37 6.07 -4.71 -8.71
N ALA A 38 5.98 -5.55 -7.68
CA ALA A 38 4.69 -5.95 -7.09
C ALA A 38 3.92 -4.76 -6.46
N LEU A 39 4.64 -3.79 -5.91
CA LEU A 39 4.07 -2.60 -5.27
C LEU A 39 3.96 -1.39 -6.22
N SER A 40 4.27 -1.55 -7.50
CA SER A 40 4.32 -0.45 -8.48
C SER A 40 3.01 0.35 -8.61
N MET A 41 1.86 -0.29 -8.39
CA MET A 41 0.54 0.34 -8.41
C MET A 41 0.03 0.74 -7.01
N SER A 42 0.87 0.66 -5.97
CA SER A 42 0.47 1.04 -4.62
C SER A 42 0.36 2.56 -4.48
N LEU A 43 -0.77 3.04 -3.99
CA LEU A 43 -0.99 4.45 -3.69
C LEU A 43 -0.51 4.77 -2.27
N VAL A 44 0.72 5.28 -2.16
CA VAL A 44 1.35 5.64 -0.88
C VAL A 44 1.82 7.08 -0.89
N GLY A 45 1.36 7.85 0.08
CA GLY A 45 1.76 9.24 0.29
C GLY A 45 0.72 10.02 1.08
N ASP A 46 0.75 11.34 0.92
CA ASP A 46 -0.25 12.23 1.48
C ASP A 46 -1.60 12.14 0.76
N LYS A 47 -2.59 12.85 1.30
CA LYS A 47 -3.97 12.90 0.80
C LYS A 47 -4.04 13.31 -0.67
N ALA A 48 -3.25 14.30 -1.09
CA ALA A 48 -3.25 14.81 -2.47
C ALA A 48 -2.74 13.75 -3.46
N LYS A 49 -1.64 13.06 -3.12
CA LYS A 49 -1.09 11.99 -3.95
C LYS A 49 -2.04 10.80 -4.05
N VAL A 50 -2.70 10.43 -2.95
CA VAL A 50 -3.71 9.36 -2.94
C VAL A 50 -4.92 9.75 -3.81
N ARG A 51 -5.42 10.99 -3.72
CA ARG A 51 -6.50 11.51 -4.56
C ARG A 51 -6.17 11.40 -6.04
N HIS A 52 -5.02 11.93 -6.45
CA HIS A 52 -4.61 11.87 -7.85
C HIS A 52 -4.45 10.43 -8.36
N GLY A 53 -3.90 9.54 -7.52
CA GLY A 53 -3.76 8.13 -7.85
C GLY A 53 -5.11 7.43 -8.02
N LEU A 54 -6.07 7.67 -7.12
CA LEU A 54 -7.41 7.09 -7.21
C LEU A 54 -8.16 7.59 -8.45
N GLU A 55 -8.07 8.88 -8.75
CA GLU A 55 -8.65 9.44 -9.99
C GLU A 55 -8.08 8.76 -11.24
N SER A 56 -6.76 8.52 -11.29
CA SER A 56 -6.12 7.83 -12.41
C SER A 56 -6.60 6.38 -12.53
N VAL A 57 -6.66 5.64 -11.42
CA VAL A 57 -7.18 4.26 -11.43
C VAL A 57 -8.62 4.21 -11.94
N LEU A 58 -9.50 5.07 -11.44
CA LEU A 58 -10.90 5.14 -11.86
C LEU A 58 -11.02 5.45 -13.36
N ARG A 59 -10.26 6.44 -13.87
CA ARG A 59 -10.27 6.80 -15.29
C ARG A 59 -9.74 5.70 -16.19
N GLU A 60 -8.68 5.00 -15.78
CA GLU A 60 -8.01 4.00 -16.62
C GLU A 60 -8.73 2.65 -16.63
N THR A 61 -9.41 2.31 -15.54
CA THR A 61 -10.05 1.00 -15.37
C THR A 61 -11.56 1.01 -15.52
N GLU A 62 -12.19 2.20 -15.45
CA GLU A 62 -13.64 2.37 -15.41
C GLU A 62 -14.33 1.53 -14.32
N ALA A 63 -13.61 1.26 -13.22
CA ALA A 63 -14.11 0.40 -12.15
C ALA A 63 -15.25 1.06 -11.37
N ASP A 64 -16.33 0.31 -11.15
CA ASP A 64 -17.46 0.72 -10.30
C ASP A 64 -17.18 0.55 -8.79
N GLU A 65 -16.15 -0.22 -8.43
CA GLU A 65 -15.75 -0.49 -7.04
C GLU A 65 -14.22 -0.54 -6.89
N ILE A 66 -13.71 0.05 -5.79
CA ILE A 66 -12.31 -0.07 -5.37
C ILE A 66 -12.25 -0.71 -3.99
N MET A 67 -11.58 -1.87 -3.90
CA MET A 67 -11.27 -2.52 -2.62
C MET A 67 -9.90 -2.07 -2.11
N VAL A 68 -9.86 -1.43 -0.95
CA VAL A 68 -8.63 -0.92 -0.34
C VAL A 68 -8.03 -1.93 0.62
N ASN A 69 -6.72 -2.18 0.50
CA ASN A 69 -5.92 -2.95 1.46
C ASN A 69 -4.75 -2.10 1.97
N GLY A 70 -4.51 -2.13 3.28
CA GLY A 70 -3.40 -1.45 3.93
C GLY A 70 -2.71 -2.35 4.96
N GLN A 71 -1.56 -2.95 4.59
CA GLN A 71 -0.73 -3.71 5.53
C GLN A 71 0.17 -2.77 6.36
N ILE A 72 -0.46 -2.13 7.35
CA ILE A 72 0.14 -1.22 8.33
C ILE A 72 0.14 -1.92 9.70
N PHE A 73 1.31 -1.96 10.35
CA PHE A 73 1.51 -2.69 11.61
C PHE A 73 0.77 -2.03 12.78
N ASP A 74 0.93 -0.71 12.93
CA ASP A 74 0.23 0.04 13.97
C ASP A 74 -1.26 0.14 13.64
N HIS A 75 -2.10 -0.30 14.58
CA HIS A 75 -3.53 -0.38 14.36
C HIS A 75 -4.18 1.00 14.20
N GLN A 76 -3.77 1.99 15.00
CA GLN A 76 -4.35 3.32 14.96
C GLN A 76 -3.96 4.06 13.67
N ALA A 77 -2.70 3.94 13.26
CA ALA A 77 -2.22 4.43 11.97
C ALA A 77 -2.97 3.78 10.81
N ARG A 78 -3.29 2.48 10.91
CA ARG A 78 -4.08 1.78 9.88
C ARG A 78 -5.50 2.34 9.78
N LEU A 79 -6.18 2.54 10.91
CA LEU A 79 -7.51 3.15 10.94
C LEU A 79 -7.49 4.55 10.35
N HIS A 80 -6.53 5.38 10.78
CA HIS A 80 -6.37 6.74 10.26
C HIS A 80 -6.10 6.76 8.75
N SER A 81 -5.28 5.84 8.24
CA SER A 81 -5.03 5.72 6.80
C SER A 81 -6.30 5.39 5.99
N PHE A 82 -7.18 4.55 6.52
CA PHE A 82 -8.46 4.25 5.86
C PHE A 82 -9.45 5.40 5.97
N ASP A 83 -9.48 6.11 7.09
CA ASP A 83 -10.28 7.34 7.24
C ASP A 83 -9.90 8.39 6.18
N LEU A 84 -8.59 8.63 6.00
CA LEU A 84 -8.10 9.53 4.95
C LEU A 84 -8.51 9.09 3.54
N ALA A 85 -8.44 7.79 3.24
CA ALA A 85 -8.88 7.27 1.95
C ALA A 85 -10.39 7.48 1.73
N MET A 86 -11.21 7.37 2.78
CA MET A 86 -12.65 7.64 2.71
C MET A 86 -12.95 9.13 2.51
N GLN A 87 -12.25 10.03 3.19
CA GLN A 87 -12.39 11.46 2.95
C GLN A 87 -12.05 11.83 1.50
N VAL A 88 -10.99 11.22 0.93
CA VAL A 88 -10.65 11.42 -0.49
C VAL A 88 -11.78 10.94 -1.40
N LYS A 89 -12.38 9.78 -1.12
CA LYS A 89 -13.55 9.30 -1.88
C LYS A 89 -14.69 10.31 -1.85
N GLU A 90 -15.01 10.87 -0.68
CA GLU A 90 -16.07 11.87 -0.55
C GLU A 90 -15.81 13.11 -1.42
N GLU A 91 -14.56 13.60 -1.43
CA GLU A 91 -14.12 14.72 -2.29
C GLU A 91 -14.14 14.41 -3.80
N LEU A 92 -14.16 13.13 -4.18
CA LEU A 92 -14.25 12.70 -5.59
C LEU A 92 -15.71 12.57 -6.06
N LEU A 93 -16.65 12.41 -5.14
CA LEU A 93 -18.08 12.28 -5.43
C LEU A 93 -18.86 13.59 -5.29
N SER A 94 -18.24 14.62 -4.70
CA SER A 94 -18.77 15.99 -4.59
C SER A 94 -18.53 16.80 -5.85
#